data_AF-A0A553DT11-F1
#
_entry.id   AF-A0A553DT11-F1
#
_cell.length_a   1.000
_cell.length_b   1.000
_cell.length_c   1.000
_cell.angle_alpha   90.00
_cell.angle_beta   90.00
_cell.angle_gamma   90.00
#
_symmetry.space_group_name_H-M   'P 1'
#
loop_
_entity.id
_entity.type
_entity.pdbx_description
1 polymer ?
#
loop_
_entity_poly.entity_id
_entity_poly.type
_entity_poly.pdbx_seq_one_letter_code
_entity_poly.pdbx_strand_id
1 'polypeptide(L)'
;MDLTATSYQKGNSVLNTLKGYVDSLSSFSSKTWGGTAVTQGESYTSKALELAVQSGKGSEAQWGQINQAIQYALDKDINVTIRFIK
;
A
#
# COMPACT_ATOMS: atom_id res chain seq x y z
N MET A 1 -6.13 4.59 4.73
CA MET A 1 -5.41 4.53 6.01
C MET A 1 -5.75 5.77 6.82
N ASP A 2 -6.21 5.58 8.05
CA ASP A 2 -6.44 6.69 8.98
C ASP A 2 -5.14 7.00 9.73
N LEU A 3 -4.43 8.05 9.29
CA LEU A 3 -3.16 8.45 9.92
C LEU A 3 -3.31 8.98 11.34
N THR A 4 -4.53 9.20 11.82
CA THR A 4 -4.81 9.66 13.19
C THR A 4 -5.00 8.50 14.17
N ALA A 5 -5.28 7.29 13.68
CA ALA A 5 -5.53 6.14 14.53
C ALA A 5 -4.30 5.76 15.39
N THR A 6 -4.54 5.39 16.65
CA THR A 6 -3.51 5.09 17.66
C THR A 6 -2.49 4.03 17.20
N SER A 7 -2.92 3.07 16.38
CA SER A 7 -2.06 2.04 15.81
C SER A 7 -0.96 2.60 14.90
N TYR A 8 -1.20 3.75 14.28
CA TYR A 8 -0.29 4.41 13.32
C TYR A 8 0.51 5.56 13.92
N GLN A 9 0.33 5.87 15.21
CA GLN A 9 1.07 6.91 15.92
C GLN A 9 2.40 6.44 16.51
N LYS A 10 2.73 5.15 16.39
CA LYS A 10 3.86 4.54 17.10
C LYS A 10 4.96 4.11 16.14
N GLY A 11 6.19 4.60 16.37
CA GLY A 11 7.40 4.16 15.66
C GLY A 11 7.20 4.09 14.14
N ASN A 12 7.59 2.96 13.55
CA ASN A 12 7.51 2.69 12.11
C ASN A 12 6.21 1.97 11.67
N SER A 13 5.11 2.14 12.42
CA SER A 13 3.86 1.43 12.17
C SER A 13 3.27 1.70 10.77
N VAL A 14 3.32 2.95 10.29
CA VAL A 14 2.84 3.31 8.93
C VAL A 14 3.70 2.61 7.89
N LEU A 15 5.02 2.73 7.99
CA LEU A 15 5.95 2.08 7.06
C LEU A 15 5.76 0.55 7.03
N ASN A 16 5.75 -0.10 8.19
CA ASN A 16 5.64 -1.56 8.27
C ASN A 16 4.32 -2.06 7.68
N THR A 17 3.23 -1.34 7.91
CA THR A 17 1.92 -1.70 7.35
C THR A 17 1.93 -1.59 5.83
N LEU A 18 2.44 -0.48 5.29
CA LEU A 18 2.50 -0.29 3.84
C LEU A 18 3.44 -1.30 3.17
N LYS A 19 4.59 -1.59 3.78
CA LYS A 19 5.48 -2.67 3.30
C LYS A 19 4.77 -4.02 3.28
N GLY A 20 3.99 -4.35 4.30
CA GLY A 20 3.21 -5.59 4.31
C GLY A 20 2.20 -5.68 3.16
N TYR A 21 1.54 -4.57 2.79
CA TYR A 21 0.66 -4.52 1.62
C TYR A 21 1.43 -4.68 0.31
N VAL A 22 2.57 -4.00 0.19
CA VAL A 22 3.46 -4.12 -0.97
C VAL A 22 3.98 -5.55 -1.11
N ASP A 23 4.40 -6.20 -0.03
CA ASP A 23 4.87 -7.58 -0.05
C ASP A 23 3.75 -8.56 -0.42
N SER A 24 2.54 -8.32 0.07
CA SER A 24 1.35 -9.10 -0.28
C SER A 24 1.04 -8.97 -1.78
N LEU A 25 1.10 -7.75 -2.34
CA LEU A 25 0.92 -7.54 -3.78
C LEU A 25 2.06 -8.18 -4.57
N SER A 26 3.31 -7.94 -4.19
CA SER A 26 4.49 -8.43 -4.88
C SER A 26 4.49 -9.95 -4.99
N SER A 27 4.14 -10.66 -3.91
CA SER A 27 4.08 -12.13 -3.87
C SER A 27 2.80 -12.73 -4.46
N PHE A 28 1.73 -11.94 -4.66
CA PHE A 28 0.50 -12.43 -5.27
C PHE A 28 0.76 -12.87 -6.72
N SER A 29 0.50 -14.13 -7.04
CA SER A 29 0.61 -14.65 -8.41
C SER A 29 -0.74 -15.17 -8.90
N SER A 30 -1.46 -15.93 -8.07
CA SER A 30 -2.78 -16.43 -8.40
C SER A 30 -3.68 -16.64 -7.18
N LYS A 31 -4.99 -16.58 -7.39
CA LYS A 31 -6.01 -17.01 -6.41
C LYS A 31 -7.33 -17.28 -7.11
N THR A 32 -8.04 -18.30 -6.64
CA THR A 32 -9.45 -18.55 -7.01
C THR A 32 -10.35 -18.21 -5.83
N TRP A 33 -11.36 -17.38 -6.05
CA TRP A 33 -12.35 -17.02 -5.03
C TRP A 33 -13.72 -16.81 -5.66
N GLY A 34 -14.77 -17.35 -5.05
CA GLY A 34 -16.14 -17.24 -5.59
C GLY A 34 -16.30 -17.78 -7.01
N GLY A 35 -15.51 -18.79 -7.40
CA GLY A 35 -15.50 -19.36 -8.76
C GLY A 35 -14.73 -18.54 -9.80
N THR A 36 -14.16 -17.39 -9.42
CA THR A 36 -13.32 -16.57 -10.31
C THR A 36 -11.84 -16.82 -10.01
N ALA A 37 -11.07 -17.18 -11.04
CA ALA A 37 -9.62 -17.29 -10.97
C ALA A 37 -8.96 -15.99 -11.45
N VAL A 38 -7.96 -15.53 -10.71
CA VAL A 38 -7.09 -14.41 -11.09
C VAL A 38 -5.67 -14.95 -11.11
N THR A 39 -4.99 -14.85 -12.26
CA THR A 39 -3.63 -15.39 -12.49
C THR A 39 -2.75 -14.35 -13.16
N GLN A 40 -1.51 -14.20 -12.72
CA GLN A 40 -0.52 -13.29 -13.31
C GLN A 40 -0.22 -13.68 -14.77
N GLY A 41 -0.12 -12.69 -15.66
CA GLY A 41 0.15 -12.91 -17.08
C GLY A 41 -1.09 -13.32 -17.89
N GLU A 42 -2.16 -13.75 -17.22
CA GLU A 42 -3.44 -14.07 -17.86
C GLU A 42 -4.50 -13.02 -17.54
N SER A 43 -4.75 -12.78 -16.24
CA SER A 43 -5.78 -11.87 -15.76
C SER A 43 -5.25 -10.46 -15.49
N TYR A 44 -3.95 -10.30 -15.24
CA TYR A 44 -3.31 -9.01 -14.99
C TYR A 44 -1.83 -9.02 -15.35
N THR A 45 -1.30 -7.85 -15.72
CA THR A 45 0.11 -7.64 -16.12
C THR A 45 0.87 -6.69 -15.21
N SER A 46 0.17 -5.94 -14.36
CA SER A 46 0.76 -4.94 -13.48
C SER A 46 0.05 -4.93 -12.13
N LYS A 47 0.70 -4.38 -11.11
CA LYS A 47 0.18 -4.25 -9.75
C LYS A 47 0.29 -2.80 -9.29
N ALA A 48 -0.69 -2.35 -8.51
CA ALA A 48 -0.68 -1.00 -7.95
C ALA A 48 -1.31 -1.00 -6.55
N LEU A 49 -0.86 -0.07 -5.71
CA LEU A 49 -1.43 0.22 -4.40
C LEU A 49 -2.06 1.61 -4.42
N GLU A 50 -3.37 1.68 -4.20
CA GLU A 50 -4.05 2.95 -4.00
C GLU A 50 -4.24 3.21 -2.50
N LEU A 51 -3.64 4.29 -2.01
CA LEU A 51 -3.65 4.67 -0.60
C LEU A 51 -4.52 5.91 -0.39
N ALA A 52 -5.72 5.71 0.16
CA ALA A 52 -6.56 6.81 0.62
C ALA A 52 -6.07 7.33 1.98
N VAL A 53 -5.90 8.65 2.13
CA VAL A 53 -5.55 9.32 3.39
C VAL A 53 -6.38 10.59 3.58
N GLN A 54 -6.68 10.94 4.83
CA GLN A 54 -7.41 12.17 5.13
C GLN A 54 -6.56 13.41 4.80
N SER A 55 -7.19 14.39 4.16
CA SER A 55 -6.56 15.66 3.81
C SER A 55 -6.10 16.43 5.04
N GLY A 56 -4.88 16.96 5.02
CA GLY A 56 -4.33 17.75 6.14
C GLY A 56 -4.05 16.93 7.42
N LYS A 57 -4.08 15.60 7.34
CA LYS A 57 -3.70 14.70 8.44
C LYS A 57 -2.36 14.05 8.17
N GLY A 58 -1.79 13.49 9.23
CA GLY A 58 -0.47 12.87 9.23
C GLY A 58 0.63 13.85 9.65
N SER A 59 1.52 13.40 10.53
CA SER A 59 2.73 14.16 10.88
C SER A 59 3.80 14.05 9.79
N GLU A 60 4.79 14.93 9.80
CA GLU A 60 5.94 14.86 8.88
C GLU A 60 6.65 13.50 8.94
N ALA A 61 6.79 12.92 10.13
CA ALA A 61 7.38 11.60 10.31
C ALA A 61 6.56 10.49 9.61
N GLN A 62 5.22 10.57 9.68
CA GLN A 62 4.35 9.62 8.98
C GLN A 62 4.44 9.79 7.46
N TRP A 63 4.53 11.03 6.96
CA TRP A 63 4.76 11.29 5.54
C TRP A 63 6.13 10.80 5.06
N GLY A 64 7.17 10.92 5.90
CA GLY A 64 8.47 10.30 5.64
C GLY A 64 8.39 8.78 5.51
N GLN A 65 7.63 8.13 6.37
CA GLN A 65 7.36 6.68 6.29
C GLN A 65 6.58 6.28 5.03
N ILE A 66 5.58 7.08 4.63
CA ILE A 66 4.84 6.86 3.38
C ILE A 66 5.79 6.96 2.18
N ASN A 67 6.64 8.00 2.13
CA ASN A 67 7.60 8.15 1.05
C ASN A 67 8.58 6.97 0.97
N GLN A 68 9.09 6.49 2.11
CA GLN A 68 9.92 5.30 2.16
C GLN A 68 9.18 4.06 1.64
N ALA A 69 7.90 3.89 1.99
CA ALA A 69 7.09 2.79 1.49
C ALA A 69 6.83 2.89 -0.03
N ILE A 70 6.68 4.10 -0.57
CA ILE A 70 6.54 4.33 -2.02
C ILE A 70 7.80 3.91 -2.75
N GLN A 71 8.99 4.31 -2.27
CA GLN A 71 10.25 3.87 -2.88
C GLN A 71 10.38 2.35 -2.85
N TYR A 72 10.06 1.73 -1.70
CA TYR A 72 10.06 0.27 -1.55
C TYR A 72 9.10 -0.44 -2.51
N ALA A 73 7.95 0.16 -2.82
CA ALA A 73 6.99 -0.37 -3.78
C ALA A 73 7.50 -0.25 -5.22
N LEU A 74 8.10 0.89 -5.57
CA LEU A 74 8.68 1.12 -6.89
C LEU A 74 9.83 0.14 -7.19
N ASP A 75 10.67 -0.18 -6.20
CA ASP A 75 11.71 -1.22 -6.32
C ASP A 75 11.15 -2.61 -6.65
N LYS A 76 9.84 -2.82 -6.43
CA LYS A 76 9.10 -4.05 -6.69
C LYS A 76 8.15 -3.95 -7.89
N ASP A 77 8.28 -2.90 -8.71
CA ASP A 77 7.42 -2.60 -9.85
C ASP A 77 5.92 -2.46 -9.46
N ILE A 78 5.67 -1.86 -8.30
CA ILE A 78 4.32 -1.58 -7.79
C ILE A 78 4.15 -0.06 -7.69
N ASN A 79 3.28 0.48 -8.53
CA ASN A 79 2.93 1.90 -8.48
C ASN A 79 2.06 2.22 -7.28
N VAL A 80 2.35 3.32 -6.58
CA VAL A 80 1.53 3.80 -5.46
C VAL A 80 0.87 5.12 -5.83
N THR A 81 -0.45 5.18 -5.69
CA THR A 81 -1.23 6.42 -5.87
C THR A 81 -1.83 6.85 -4.54
N ILE A 82 -1.58 8.09 -4.13
CA ILE A 82 -2.20 8.65 -2.93
C ILE A 82 -3.48 9.37 -3.32
N ARG A 83 -4.60 9.04 -2.68
CA ARG A 83 -5.86 9.78 -2.79
C ARG A 83 -6.19 10.48 -1.49
N PHE A 84 -6.42 11.78 -1.58
CA PHE A 84 -6.86 12.57 -0.45
C PHE A 84 -8.39 12.50 -0.32
N ILE A 85 -8.87 12.09 0.85
CA ILE A 85 -10.30 12.07 1.20
C ILE A 85 -10.61 13.22 2.17
N LYS A 86 -11.85 13.72 2.11
CA LYS A 86 -12.37 14.77 2.98
C LYS A 86 -12.87 14.19 4.30
#